data_AF-A0A0N4V7K3-F1
#
_entry.id   AF-A0A0N4V7K3-F1
#
_cell.length_a   1.000
_cell.length_b   1.000
_cell.length_c   1.000
_cell.angle_alpha   90.00
_cell.angle_beta   90.00
_cell.angle_gamma   90.00
#
_symmetry.space_group_name_H-M   'P 1'
#
loop_
_entity.id
_entity.type
_entity.pdbx_description
1 polymer ?
#
loop_
_entity_poly.entity_id
_entity_poly.type
_entity_poly.pdbx_seq_one_letter_code
_entity_poly.pdbx_strand_id
1 'polypeptide(L)'
;MAGLVHGRQGIRRFLKVIVSRSNCIFENLAFEEWLFRNHNVAADGELVLLWSNSPTVVIGRHQNPWLEANLPFLERNGISLVRRQSGGGAVYHDSGNLNISFLTEHRYHNRKRNLKFLADILNTRYNVKVESNKRDDLLLQPGNRKFSGTAARIARGQAYHHLTLLVKVDKNIVTNASRSVPAAAIGYLTQEDENISVTSVTNSILSELKKDYKECDITFLSIINDDTVFSGVKKNQQLLRSWEWTFGKTPKFEISFKAGKATVEAGIIRSCSFKTDMINQRLPKVLDEISA
;
A
#
# COMPACT_ATOMS: atom_id res chain seq x y z
N MET A 1 4.42 15.31 34.00
CA MET A 1 5.47 14.50 34.66
C MET A 1 5.25 13.04 34.32
N ALA A 2 6.34 12.29 34.10
CA ALA A 2 6.46 10.95 33.51
C ALA A 2 6.14 10.90 32.00
N GLY A 3 7.01 10.53 31.07
CA GLY A 3 8.31 9.86 31.13
C GLY A 3 8.44 8.98 29.89
N LEU A 4 8.77 9.56 28.72
CA LEU A 4 9.06 8.82 27.48
C LEU A 4 10.36 9.34 26.86
N VAL A 5 11.41 9.38 27.67
CA VAL A 5 12.80 9.54 27.19
C VAL A 5 13.58 8.35 27.71
N HIS A 6 13.38 7.18 27.10
CA HIS A 6 14.32 6.06 27.24
C HIS A 6 14.59 5.48 25.85
N GLY A 7 15.81 5.74 25.35
CA GLY A 7 16.38 5.02 24.21
C GLY A 7 16.71 5.82 22.95
N ARG A 8 17.28 7.04 23.04
CA ARG A 8 17.95 7.69 21.89
C ARG A 8 19.17 8.52 22.32
N GLN A 9 20.22 7.90 22.85
CA GLN A 9 21.54 8.54 22.91
C GLN A 9 22.32 8.20 21.63
N GLY A 10 22.84 9.21 20.93
CA GLY A 10 24.06 9.05 20.12
C GLY A 10 24.05 9.46 18.64
N ILE A 11 22.91 9.67 17.96
CA ILE A 11 22.93 10.06 16.53
C ILE A 11 22.02 11.28 16.30
N ARG A 12 22.59 12.36 15.74
CA ARG A 12 21.80 13.47 15.19
C ARG A 12 20.94 12.89 14.06
N ARG A 13 19.66 12.58 14.32
CA ARG A 13 18.78 11.99 13.31
C ARG A 13 18.13 13.10 12.50
N PHE A 14 18.63 13.27 11.29
CA PHE A 14 17.94 13.97 10.21
C PHE A 14 16.76 13.10 9.75
N LEU A 15 15.62 13.73 9.50
CA LEU A 15 14.45 13.11 8.87
C LEU A 15 14.14 13.85 7.57
N LYS A 16 14.00 13.11 6.49
CA LYS A 16 13.40 13.60 5.25
C LYS A 16 11.94 13.20 5.17
N VAL A 17 11.05 14.14 4.96
CA VAL A 17 9.62 13.89 4.73
C VAL A 17 9.25 14.37 3.34
N ILE A 18 8.68 13.48 2.54
CA ILE A 18 8.20 13.79 1.20
C ILE A 18 6.69 13.59 1.18
N VAL A 19 5.97 14.61 0.71
CA VAL A 19 4.54 14.53 0.45
C VAL A 19 4.33 14.55 -1.06
N SER A 20 3.89 13.42 -1.63
CA SER A 20 3.52 13.34 -3.04
C SER A 20 2.18 14.02 -3.28
N ARG A 21 2.11 14.91 -4.27
CA ARG A 21 0.84 15.47 -4.79
C ARG A 21 0.30 14.69 -5.99
N SER A 22 1.02 13.67 -6.47
CA SER A 22 0.49 12.77 -7.50
C SER A 22 -0.56 11.83 -6.87
N ASN A 23 -1.69 11.68 -7.56
CA ASN A 23 -2.71 10.69 -7.23
C ASN A 23 -2.57 9.41 -8.09
N CYS A 24 -1.53 9.31 -8.92
CA CYS A 24 -1.32 8.17 -9.78
C CYS A 24 -0.58 7.06 -9.02
N ILE A 25 -1.26 5.94 -8.78
CA ILE A 25 -0.69 4.78 -8.07
C ILE A 25 0.63 4.29 -8.68
N PHE A 26 0.72 4.29 -10.02
CA PHE A 26 1.91 3.82 -10.71
C PHE A 26 3.10 4.74 -10.47
N GLU A 27 2.87 6.05 -10.34
CA GLU A 27 3.93 7.01 -10.03
C GLU A 27 4.36 6.89 -8.57
N ASN A 28 3.39 6.86 -7.65
CA ASN A 28 3.68 6.78 -6.23
C ASN A 28 4.46 5.49 -5.86
N LEU A 29 4.05 4.33 -6.38
CA LEU A 29 4.77 3.07 -6.14
C LEU A 29 6.12 3.02 -6.88
N ALA A 30 6.23 3.62 -8.07
CA ALA A 30 7.50 3.71 -8.78
C ALA A 30 8.51 4.55 -8.01
N PHE A 31 8.02 5.64 -7.42
CA PHE A 31 8.79 6.57 -6.60
C PHE A 31 9.15 5.97 -5.24
N GLU A 32 8.23 5.25 -4.57
CA GLU A 32 8.55 4.47 -3.36
C GLU A 32 9.70 3.48 -3.61
N GLU A 33 9.64 2.73 -4.72
CA GLU A 33 10.73 1.81 -5.10
C GLU A 33 12.02 2.56 -5.45
N TRP A 34 11.93 3.73 -6.09
CA TRP A 34 13.09 4.57 -6.39
C TRP A 34 13.76 5.08 -5.10
N LEU A 35 12.98 5.62 -4.17
CA LEU A 35 13.46 6.07 -2.86
C LEU A 35 14.13 4.92 -2.11
N PHE A 36 13.49 3.76 -2.06
CA PHE A 36 14.05 2.61 -1.37
C PHE A 36 15.38 2.11 -1.97
N ARG A 37 15.60 2.31 -3.26
CA ARG A 37 16.85 1.89 -3.93
C ARG A 37 17.96 2.93 -3.88
N ASN A 38 17.61 4.21 -3.85
CA ASN A 38 18.57 5.31 -4.05
C ASN A 38 18.80 6.18 -2.81
N HIS A 39 17.88 6.18 -1.84
CA HIS A 39 18.07 6.86 -0.55
C HIS A 39 18.95 5.98 0.35
N ASN A 40 20.02 6.56 0.91
CA ASN A 40 20.89 5.85 1.85
C ASN A 40 20.52 6.25 3.28
N VAL A 41 19.64 5.48 3.94
CA VAL A 41 19.17 5.84 5.28
C VAL A 41 20.32 5.97 6.31
N ALA A 42 21.41 5.21 6.15
CA ALA A 42 22.54 5.26 7.08
C ALA A 42 23.33 6.58 6.97
N ALA A 43 23.40 7.18 5.78
CA ALA A 43 24.12 8.43 5.53
C ALA A 43 23.20 9.65 5.56
N ASP A 44 22.01 9.53 4.97
CA ASP A 44 21.08 10.63 4.68
C ASP A 44 19.92 10.72 5.69
N GLY A 45 19.87 9.82 6.68
CA GLY A 45 18.82 9.78 7.69
C GLY A 45 17.54 9.04 7.28
N GLU A 46 16.59 8.95 8.21
CA GLU A 46 15.31 8.26 7.98
C GLU A 46 14.45 9.03 6.95
N LEU A 47 13.54 8.33 6.27
CA LEU A 47 12.65 8.95 5.29
C LEU A 47 11.19 8.54 5.54
N VAL A 48 10.27 9.51 5.39
CA VAL A 48 8.82 9.26 5.38
C VAL A 48 8.23 9.77 4.08
N LEU A 49 7.48 8.93 3.37
CA LEU A 49 6.68 9.30 2.20
C LEU A 49 5.19 9.29 2.57
N LEU A 50 4.49 10.40 2.34
CA LEU A 50 3.02 10.50 2.46
C LEU A 50 2.39 10.67 1.08
N TRP A 51 1.34 9.90 0.79
CA TRP A 51 0.77 9.84 -0.56
C TRP A 51 -0.66 9.26 -0.58
N SER A 52 -1.47 9.71 -1.52
CA SER A 52 -2.84 9.20 -1.77
C SER A 52 -2.98 8.85 -3.25
N ASN A 53 -4.00 8.08 -3.61
CA ASN A 53 -4.18 7.62 -4.98
C ASN A 53 -5.63 7.82 -5.44
N SER A 54 -5.83 7.98 -6.75
CA SER A 54 -7.12 7.80 -7.40
C SER A 54 -7.60 6.34 -7.25
N PRO A 55 -8.91 6.07 -7.44
CA PRO A 55 -9.50 4.73 -7.34
C PRO A 55 -8.61 3.61 -7.90
N THR A 56 -8.14 2.73 -7.02
CA THR A 56 -7.21 1.66 -7.38
C THR A 56 -7.32 0.46 -6.45
N VAL A 57 -7.22 -0.75 -6.97
CA VAL A 57 -6.91 -1.96 -6.20
C VAL A 57 -5.41 -2.23 -6.22
N VAL A 58 -4.82 -2.36 -5.03
CA VAL A 58 -3.40 -2.69 -4.84
C VAL A 58 -3.28 -4.09 -4.25
N ILE A 59 -2.76 -5.03 -5.03
CA ILE A 59 -2.51 -6.41 -4.59
C ILE A 59 -1.08 -6.59 -4.09
N GLY A 60 -0.90 -7.50 -3.14
CA GLY A 60 0.41 -7.89 -2.62
C GLY A 60 1.25 -8.66 -3.63
N ARG A 61 2.56 -8.71 -3.37
CA ARG A 61 3.59 -9.28 -4.26
C ARG A 61 3.29 -10.69 -4.77
N HIS A 62 2.61 -11.52 -3.99
CA HIS A 62 2.37 -12.95 -4.25
C HIS A 62 0.89 -13.31 -4.42
N GLN A 63 -0.01 -12.33 -4.50
CA GLN A 63 -1.44 -12.60 -4.62
C GLN A 63 -1.89 -12.89 -6.06
N ASN A 64 -3.06 -13.52 -6.18
CA ASN A 64 -3.69 -13.84 -7.46
C ASN A 64 -4.74 -12.76 -7.82
N PRO A 65 -4.52 -11.90 -8.83
CA PRO A 65 -5.42 -10.81 -9.17
C PRO A 65 -6.84 -11.28 -9.54
N TRP A 66 -6.98 -12.48 -10.13
CA TRP A 66 -8.29 -13.05 -10.49
C TRP A 66 -9.11 -13.47 -9.27
N LEU A 67 -8.47 -13.75 -8.13
CA LEU A 67 -9.14 -14.07 -6.87
C LEU A 67 -9.36 -12.83 -6.01
N GLU A 68 -8.41 -11.90 -6.03
CA GLU A 68 -8.42 -10.70 -5.19
C GLU A 68 -9.29 -9.57 -5.72
N ALA A 69 -9.60 -9.54 -7.01
CA ALA A 69 -10.30 -8.41 -7.61
C ALA A 69 -11.38 -8.85 -8.60
N ASN A 70 -12.45 -8.08 -8.67
CA ASN A 70 -13.43 -8.18 -9.75
C ASN A 70 -12.87 -7.42 -10.97
N LEU A 71 -11.99 -8.05 -11.73
CA LEU A 71 -11.30 -7.43 -12.86
C LEU A 71 -12.26 -6.78 -13.89
N PRO A 72 -13.38 -7.43 -14.28
CA PRO A 72 -14.36 -6.79 -15.18
C PRO A 72 -14.96 -5.50 -14.59
N PHE A 73 -15.27 -5.49 -13.29
CA PHE A 73 -15.78 -4.30 -12.61
C PHE A 73 -14.73 -3.18 -12.57
N LEU A 74 -13.47 -3.50 -12.27
CA LEU A 74 -12.40 -2.50 -12.25
C LEU A 74 -12.25 -1.81 -13.61
N GLU A 75 -12.23 -2.59 -14.68
CA GLU A 75 -12.09 -2.08 -16.06
C GLU A 75 -13.26 -1.18 -16.46
N ARG A 76 -14.51 -1.62 -16.20
CA ARG A 76 -15.71 -0.82 -16.51
C ARG A 76 -15.80 0.50 -15.74
N ASN A 77 -15.21 0.57 -14.55
CA ASN A 77 -15.27 1.76 -13.69
C ASN A 77 -13.98 2.60 -13.71
N GLY A 78 -13.02 2.29 -14.59
CA GLY A 78 -11.75 3.00 -14.67
C GLY A 78 -10.90 2.90 -13.40
N ILE A 79 -11.09 1.85 -12.61
CA ILE A 79 -10.33 1.60 -11.38
C ILE A 79 -9.06 0.85 -11.75
N SER A 80 -7.91 1.40 -11.35
CA SER A 80 -6.63 0.77 -11.67
C SER A 80 -6.43 -0.52 -10.87
N LEU A 81 -5.63 -1.43 -11.41
CA LEU A 81 -5.09 -2.58 -10.68
C LEU A 81 -3.56 -2.54 -10.75
N VAL A 82 -2.90 -2.70 -9.61
CA VAL A 82 -1.44 -2.78 -9.55
C VAL A 82 -0.98 -3.80 -8.51
N ARG A 83 0.16 -4.43 -8.78
CA ARG A 83 0.90 -5.25 -7.82
C ARG A 83 2.00 -4.43 -7.16
N ARG A 84 2.00 -4.35 -5.83
CA ARG A 84 3.09 -3.68 -5.09
C ARG A 84 4.30 -4.59 -4.87
N GLN A 85 5.41 -3.98 -4.47
CA GLN A 85 6.67 -4.69 -4.21
C GLN A 85 6.66 -5.51 -2.90
N SER A 86 5.89 -5.07 -1.90
CA SER A 86 5.75 -5.74 -0.60
C SER A 86 4.72 -6.87 -0.63
N GLY A 87 4.80 -7.77 0.36
CA GLY A 87 3.79 -8.81 0.58
C GLY A 87 2.50 -8.28 1.20
N GLY A 88 1.65 -9.18 1.70
CA GLY A 88 0.37 -8.86 2.36
C GLY A 88 -0.85 -9.00 1.44
N GLY A 89 -2.02 -8.60 1.96
CA GLY A 89 -3.31 -8.73 1.28
C GLY A 89 -3.59 -7.65 0.23
N ALA A 90 -4.77 -7.70 -0.38
CA ALA A 90 -5.21 -6.70 -1.34
C ALA A 90 -5.96 -5.58 -0.62
N VAL A 91 -5.85 -4.35 -1.12
CA VAL A 91 -6.53 -3.17 -0.54
C VAL A 91 -7.06 -2.28 -1.66
N TYR A 92 -8.13 -1.54 -1.36
CA TYR A 92 -8.67 -0.50 -2.23
C TYR A 92 -8.22 0.87 -1.74
N HIS A 93 -7.76 1.71 -2.66
CA HIS A 93 -7.36 3.09 -2.42
C HIS A 93 -8.26 4.05 -3.20
N ASP A 94 -8.54 5.20 -2.60
CA ASP A 94 -9.01 6.40 -3.28
C ASP A 94 -8.47 7.66 -2.56
N SER A 95 -9.00 8.83 -2.92
CA SER A 95 -8.61 10.12 -2.30
C SER A 95 -8.92 10.22 -0.81
N GLY A 96 -9.82 9.37 -0.29
CA GLY A 96 -10.15 9.26 1.13
C GLY A 96 -9.24 8.32 1.92
N ASN A 97 -8.21 7.74 1.27
CA ASN A 97 -7.18 6.91 1.89
C ASN A 97 -5.83 7.64 1.90
N LEU A 98 -5.18 7.71 3.07
CA LEU A 98 -3.79 8.16 3.19
C LEU A 98 -2.85 6.95 3.26
N ASN A 99 -1.77 6.97 2.47
CA ASN A 99 -0.68 6.00 2.55
C ASN A 99 0.55 6.66 3.15
N ILE A 100 1.28 5.89 3.96
CA ILE A 100 2.49 6.35 4.65
C ILE A 100 3.54 5.27 4.52
N SER A 101 4.75 5.62 4.09
CA SER A 101 5.89 4.71 3.98
C SER A 101 7.05 5.22 4.81
N PHE A 102 7.42 4.49 5.86
CA PHE A 102 8.58 4.76 6.72
C PHE A 102 9.78 3.94 6.23
N LEU A 103 10.83 4.61 5.76
CA LEU A 103 12.10 4.01 5.37
C LEU A 103 13.12 4.17 6.50
N THR A 104 13.64 3.04 6.96
CA THR A 104 14.63 2.96 8.03
C THR A 104 15.76 1.99 7.65
N GLU A 105 16.89 2.05 8.36
CA GLU A 105 17.81 0.91 8.36
C GLU A 105 17.09 -0.34 8.89
N HIS A 106 17.48 -1.52 8.41
CA HIS A 106 16.86 -2.78 8.81
C HIS A 106 16.92 -3.00 10.33
N ARG A 107 18.06 -2.70 10.97
CA ARG A 107 18.24 -2.83 12.44
C ARG A 107 17.31 -1.94 13.27
N TYR A 108 16.74 -0.89 12.66
CA TYR A 108 15.80 0.02 13.32
C TYR A 108 14.35 -0.16 12.85
N HIS A 109 14.10 -1.12 11.95
CA HIS A 109 12.77 -1.41 11.46
C HIS A 109 11.85 -1.87 12.60
N ASN A 110 10.82 -1.08 12.89
CA ASN A 110 9.88 -1.38 13.97
C ASN A 110 8.47 -0.92 13.62
N ARG A 111 7.64 -1.86 13.14
CA ARG A 111 6.24 -1.59 12.76
C ARG A 111 5.42 -1.09 13.94
N LYS A 112 5.53 -1.74 15.11
CA LYS A 112 4.78 -1.38 16.33
C LYS A 112 5.05 0.06 16.75
N ARG A 113 6.29 0.52 16.66
CA ARG A 113 6.65 1.92 16.93
C ARG A 113 5.94 2.87 15.97
N ASN A 114 5.98 2.58 14.67
CA ASN A 114 5.31 3.41 13.66
C ASN A 114 3.79 3.46 13.87
N LEU A 115 3.18 2.32 14.21
CA LEU A 115 1.75 2.22 14.50
C LEU A 115 1.36 2.96 15.77
N LYS A 116 2.15 2.82 16.84
CA LYS A 116 1.93 3.56 18.08
C LYS A 116 2.01 5.08 17.84
N PHE A 117 3.03 5.53 17.11
CA PHE A 117 3.18 6.95 16.75
C PHE A 117 1.92 7.49 16.06
N LEU A 118 1.41 6.78 15.06
CA LEU A 118 0.18 7.19 14.36
C LEU A 118 -1.06 7.12 15.26
N ALA A 119 -1.20 6.07 16.06
CA ALA A 119 -2.32 5.94 16.99
C ALA A 119 -2.32 7.07 18.03
N ASP A 120 -1.17 7.43 18.60
CA ASP A 120 -1.06 8.50 19.58
C ASP A 120 -1.46 9.86 18.97
N ILE A 121 -1.03 10.16 17.74
CA ILE A 121 -1.44 11.36 17.00
C ILE A 121 -2.96 11.37 16.81
N LEU A 122 -3.52 10.25 16.33
CA LEU A 122 -4.94 10.16 16.03
C LEU A 122 -5.80 10.34 17.29
N ASN A 123 -5.49 9.63 18.38
CA ASN A 123 -6.20 9.73 19.66
C ASN A 123 -6.06 11.13 20.31
N THR A 124 -4.95 11.84 20.06
CA THR A 124 -4.72 13.16 20.68
C THR A 124 -5.37 14.30 19.90
N ARG A 125 -5.41 14.18 18.56
CA ARG A 125 -5.82 15.29 17.67
C ARG A 125 -7.27 15.21 17.21
N TYR A 126 -7.91 14.05 17.34
CA TYR A 126 -9.26 13.80 16.82
C TYR A 126 -10.11 13.06 17.86
N ASN A 127 -11.43 13.16 17.71
CA ASN A 127 -12.36 12.44 18.58
C ASN A 127 -12.51 10.97 18.13
N VAL A 128 -11.41 10.22 18.16
CA VAL A 128 -11.33 8.82 17.75
C VAL A 128 -10.71 7.99 18.86
N LYS A 129 -11.04 6.70 18.94
CA LYS A 129 -10.33 5.74 19.78
C LYS A 129 -9.62 4.71 18.91
N VAL A 130 -8.30 4.79 18.85
CA VAL A 130 -7.45 3.94 17.99
C VAL A 130 -6.57 3.04 18.83
N GLU A 131 -6.58 1.74 18.52
CA GLU A 131 -5.75 0.72 19.17
C GLU A 131 -5.04 -0.14 18.11
N SER A 132 -3.88 -0.70 18.46
CA SER A 132 -3.17 -1.66 17.60
C SER A 132 -3.43 -3.10 18.05
N ASN A 133 -3.60 -4.02 17.09
CA ASN A 133 -3.78 -5.44 17.40
C ASN A 133 -2.46 -6.23 17.39
N LYS A 134 -2.51 -7.53 17.72
CA LYS A 134 -1.34 -8.43 17.70
C LYS A 134 -0.74 -8.67 16.31
N ARG A 135 -1.47 -8.34 15.24
CA ARG A 135 -1.06 -8.49 13.83
C ARG A 135 -0.45 -7.22 13.25
N ASP A 136 -0.21 -6.20 14.07
CA ASP A 136 0.28 -4.89 13.64
C ASP A 136 -0.70 -4.21 12.65
N ASP A 137 -2.01 -4.23 12.97
CA ASP A 137 -3.04 -3.40 12.33
C ASP A 137 -3.56 -2.32 13.30
N LEU A 138 -4.09 -1.21 12.78
CA LEU A 138 -4.86 -0.24 13.59
C LEU A 138 -6.37 -0.48 13.47
N LEU A 139 -7.01 -0.44 14.62
CA LEU A 139 -8.44 -0.67 14.81
C LEU A 139 -9.09 0.56 15.44
N LEU A 140 -10.28 0.90 14.97
CA LEU A 140 -11.19 1.83 15.62
C LEU A 140 -12.02 1.10 16.67
N GLN A 141 -12.16 1.73 17.83
CA GLN A 141 -13.03 1.31 18.90
C GLN A 141 -14.25 2.23 19.01
N PRO A 142 -15.41 1.71 19.43
CA PRO A 142 -15.68 0.29 19.70
C PRO A 142 -15.81 -0.55 18.41
N GLY A 143 -15.78 -1.88 18.58
CA GLY A 143 -16.11 -2.84 17.52
C GLY A 143 -14.93 -3.40 16.73
N ASN A 144 -13.68 -3.10 17.12
CA ASN A 144 -12.47 -3.63 16.48
C ASN A 144 -12.46 -3.48 14.95
N ARG A 145 -12.90 -2.31 14.46
CA ARG A 145 -13.04 -2.03 13.03
C ARG A 145 -11.68 -1.67 12.43
N LYS A 146 -11.16 -2.50 11.53
CA LYS A 146 -9.86 -2.25 10.90
C LYS A 146 -9.95 -1.07 9.94
N PHE A 147 -9.10 -0.07 10.15
CA PHE A 147 -9.02 1.10 9.25
C PHE A 147 -7.59 1.34 8.72
N SER A 148 -6.65 0.46 9.07
CA SER A 148 -5.27 0.49 8.57
C SER A 148 -4.78 -0.92 8.28
N GLY A 149 -4.16 -1.13 7.12
CA GLY A 149 -3.43 -2.34 6.78
C GLY A 149 -1.95 -2.03 6.60
N THR A 150 -1.07 -2.94 7.04
CA THR A 150 0.38 -2.76 6.94
C THR A 150 1.02 -3.79 6.02
N ALA A 151 2.13 -3.40 5.40
CA ALA A 151 3.06 -4.30 4.74
C ALA A 151 4.48 -3.74 4.83
N ALA A 152 5.47 -4.60 4.63
CA ALA A 152 6.87 -4.21 4.75
C ALA A 152 7.72 -4.92 3.69
N ARG A 153 8.89 -4.34 3.42
CA ARG A 153 9.94 -4.95 2.61
C ARG A 153 11.29 -4.67 3.24
N ILE A 154 12.13 -5.71 3.30
CA ILE A 154 13.51 -5.62 3.78
C ILE A 154 14.42 -6.07 2.65
N ALA A 155 15.41 -5.25 2.31
CA ALA A 155 16.45 -5.58 1.35
C ALA A 155 17.63 -4.61 1.46
N ARG A 156 18.85 -5.08 1.12
CA ARG A 156 20.06 -4.23 1.04
C ARG A 156 20.35 -3.43 2.33
N GLY A 157 20.13 -4.04 3.50
CA GLY A 157 20.35 -3.38 4.80
C GLY A 157 19.29 -2.33 5.19
N GLN A 158 18.29 -2.11 4.35
CA GLN A 158 17.21 -1.15 4.58
C GLN A 158 15.85 -1.85 4.66
N ALA A 159 14.87 -1.16 5.24
CA ALA A 159 13.50 -1.62 5.30
C ALA A 159 12.54 -0.45 5.06
N TYR A 160 11.43 -0.71 4.36
CA TYR A 160 10.27 0.15 4.47
C TYR A 160 9.12 -0.56 5.18
N HIS A 161 8.39 0.20 5.98
CA HIS A 161 7.07 -0.14 6.51
C HIS A 161 6.08 0.81 5.87
N HIS A 162 5.16 0.29 5.05
CA HIS A 162 4.07 1.12 4.54
C HIS A 162 2.72 0.66 5.05
N LEU A 163 1.79 1.59 5.11
CA LEU A 163 0.46 1.35 5.62
C LEU A 163 -0.56 2.30 5.02
N THR A 164 -1.82 1.90 5.12
CA THR A 164 -2.98 2.70 4.76
C THR A 164 -3.65 3.27 6.01
N LEU A 165 -4.31 4.42 5.88
CA LEU A 165 -5.29 4.93 6.83
C LEU A 165 -6.57 5.27 6.06
N LEU A 166 -7.66 4.55 6.37
CA LEU A 166 -8.96 4.77 5.78
C LEU A 166 -9.64 5.96 6.49
N VAL A 167 -9.68 7.12 5.84
CA VAL A 167 -10.28 8.34 6.40
C VAL A 167 -11.73 8.46 5.96
N LYS A 168 -11.97 8.52 4.64
CA LYS A 168 -13.29 8.71 4.01
C LYS A 168 -13.35 8.02 2.63
N VAL A 169 -13.10 6.72 2.61
CA VAL A 169 -13.07 5.93 1.37
C VAL A 169 -14.49 5.61 0.90
N ASP A 170 -14.70 5.60 -0.41
CA ASP A 170 -15.98 5.21 -1.01
C ASP A 170 -16.28 3.73 -0.73
N LYS A 171 -17.43 3.49 -0.09
CA LYS A 171 -17.87 2.17 0.38
C LYS A 171 -18.60 1.38 -0.69
N ASN A 172 -18.97 2.01 -1.81
CA ASN A 172 -19.76 1.37 -2.87
C ASN A 172 -18.93 0.44 -3.76
N ILE A 173 -17.61 0.41 -3.59
CA ILE A 173 -16.70 -0.39 -4.41
C ILE A 173 -16.50 -1.75 -3.75
N VAL A 174 -17.29 -2.71 -4.23
CA VAL A 174 -17.19 -4.12 -3.83
C VAL A 174 -16.03 -4.77 -4.57
N THR A 175 -14.87 -4.81 -3.92
CA THR A 175 -13.72 -5.58 -4.40
C THR A 175 -13.59 -6.86 -3.57
N ASN A 176 -13.11 -7.95 -4.18
CA ASN A 176 -12.74 -9.16 -3.44
C ASN A 176 -11.47 -8.96 -2.60
N ALA A 177 -10.90 -7.74 -2.59
CA ALA A 177 -9.60 -7.46 -1.99
C ALA A 177 -9.60 -7.69 -0.47
N SER A 178 -10.77 -7.53 0.16
CA SER A 178 -10.99 -7.77 1.58
C SER A 178 -11.07 -9.25 1.98
N ARG A 179 -11.16 -10.19 1.02
CA ARG A 179 -11.36 -11.62 1.34
C ARG A 179 -10.10 -12.34 1.83
N SER A 180 -8.91 -11.95 1.36
CA SER A 180 -7.69 -12.71 1.64
C SER A 180 -7.05 -12.42 3.00
N VAL A 181 -7.42 -11.31 3.64
CA VAL A 181 -7.12 -11.06 5.06
C VAL A 181 -8.39 -10.49 5.70
N PRO A 182 -9.34 -11.34 6.11
CA PRO A 182 -10.61 -10.87 6.63
C PRO A 182 -10.38 -10.09 7.93
N ALA A 183 -10.78 -8.82 7.91
CA ALA A 183 -11.09 -8.08 9.12
C ALA A 183 -12.58 -8.31 9.42
N ALA A 184 -12.92 -8.57 10.69
CA ALA A 184 -14.31 -8.77 11.10
C ALA A 184 -15.20 -7.57 10.74
N ALA A 185 -14.63 -6.37 10.75
CA ALA A 185 -15.26 -5.15 10.26
C ALA A 185 -14.20 -4.17 9.73
N ILE A 186 -14.60 -3.33 8.77
CA ILE A 186 -13.79 -2.22 8.26
C ILE A 186 -14.31 -0.92 8.88
N GLY A 187 -13.38 -0.04 9.27
CA GLY A 187 -13.67 1.27 9.85
C GLY A 187 -13.13 2.40 9.00
N TYR A 188 -13.71 3.58 9.19
CA TYR A 188 -13.25 4.84 8.58
C TYR A 188 -13.21 5.90 9.66
N LEU A 189 -12.16 6.72 9.70
CA LEU A 189 -12.01 7.73 10.76
C LEU A 189 -13.20 8.72 10.80
N THR A 190 -13.77 9.03 9.63
CA THR A 190 -14.97 9.89 9.52
C THR A 190 -16.23 9.34 10.17
N GLN A 191 -16.24 8.07 10.61
CA GLN A 191 -17.36 7.52 11.38
C GLN A 191 -17.37 8.00 12.83
N GLU A 192 -16.21 8.41 13.37
CA GLU A 192 -16.10 8.89 14.76
C GLU A 192 -15.89 10.42 14.82
N ASP A 193 -15.26 10.99 13.80
CA ASP A 193 -15.01 12.43 13.69
C ASP A 193 -15.30 12.88 12.25
N GLU A 194 -16.47 13.48 12.02
CA GLU A 194 -16.93 13.85 10.68
C GLU A 194 -16.05 14.91 9.98
N ASN A 195 -15.30 15.71 10.77
CA ASN A 195 -14.45 16.78 10.26
C ASN A 195 -13.05 16.29 9.85
N ILE A 196 -12.71 15.03 10.17
CA ILE A 196 -11.41 14.49 9.83
C ILE A 196 -11.26 14.31 8.31
N SER A 197 -10.12 14.76 7.78
CA SER A 197 -9.79 14.65 6.37
C SER A 197 -8.37 14.11 6.18
N VAL A 198 -8.07 13.61 4.99
CA VAL A 198 -6.71 13.19 4.62
C VAL A 198 -5.71 14.34 4.82
N THR A 199 -6.10 15.56 4.47
CA THR A 199 -5.29 16.77 4.65
C THR A 199 -5.03 17.06 6.12
N SER A 200 -6.07 17.02 6.97
CA SER A 200 -5.88 17.29 8.41
C SER A 200 -4.98 16.25 9.05
N VAL A 201 -5.18 14.96 8.73
CA VAL A 201 -4.34 13.85 9.24
C VAL A 201 -2.89 14.01 8.78
N THR A 202 -2.67 14.32 7.50
CA THR A 202 -1.35 14.62 6.95
C THR A 202 -0.67 15.74 7.74
N ASN A 203 -1.35 16.87 7.95
CA ASN A 203 -0.80 18.01 8.69
C ASN A 203 -0.47 17.66 10.16
N SER A 204 -1.31 16.86 10.83
CA SER A 204 -1.04 16.37 12.19
C SER A 204 0.20 15.50 12.25
N ILE A 205 0.39 14.60 11.28
CA ILE A 205 1.58 13.75 11.19
C ILE A 205 2.84 14.59 10.93
N LEU A 206 2.80 15.51 9.97
CA LEU A 206 3.92 16.41 9.67
C LEU A 206 4.32 17.24 10.89
N SER A 207 3.32 17.79 11.61
CA SER A 207 3.53 18.55 12.84
C SER A 207 4.23 17.72 13.92
N GLU A 208 3.86 16.44 14.07
CA GLU A 208 4.46 15.58 15.09
C GLU A 208 5.85 15.07 14.70
N LEU A 209 6.05 14.68 13.43
CA LEU A 209 7.37 14.31 12.91
C LEU A 209 8.39 15.44 13.08
N LYS A 210 7.98 16.71 12.89
CA LYS A 210 8.85 17.87 13.09
C LYS A 210 9.32 18.05 14.53
N LYS A 211 8.54 17.57 15.53
CA LYS A 211 8.93 17.65 16.96
C LYS A 211 9.86 16.50 17.37
N ASP A 212 9.70 15.34 16.75
CA ASP A 212 10.41 14.10 17.12
C ASP A 212 11.87 14.03 16.65
N TYR A 213 12.27 14.93 15.74
CA TYR A 213 13.59 14.94 15.09
C TYR A 213 14.26 16.30 15.25
N LYS A 214 15.59 16.29 15.40
CA LYS A 214 16.38 17.53 15.55
C LYS A 214 16.37 18.38 14.27
N GLU A 215 16.39 17.69 13.14
CA GLU A 215 16.32 18.29 11.81
C GLU A 215 15.33 17.48 10.99
N CYS A 216 14.34 18.17 10.42
CA CYS A 216 13.24 17.58 9.68
C CYS A 216 12.99 18.44 8.44
N ASP A 217 13.36 17.92 7.28
CA ASP A 217 13.12 18.54 5.98
C ASP A 217 11.81 18.01 5.39
N ILE A 218 10.87 18.90 5.10
CA ILE A 218 9.54 18.55 4.58
C ILE A 218 9.40 19.14 3.18
N THR A 219 9.31 18.27 2.17
CA THR A 219 9.17 18.67 0.77
C THR A 219 7.84 18.16 0.18
N PHE A 220 7.15 19.03 -0.54
CA PHE A 220 5.96 18.67 -1.33
C PHE A 220 6.35 18.56 -2.80
N LEU A 221 6.14 17.40 -3.41
CA LEU A 221 6.49 17.16 -4.81
C LEU A 221 5.25 16.96 -5.67
N SER A 222 5.08 17.81 -6.68
CA SER A 222 4.05 17.66 -7.71
C SER A 222 4.46 16.69 -8.81
N ILE A 223 5.76 16.59 -9.08
CA ILE A 223 6.33 15.73 -10.12
C ILE A 223 7.29 14.77 -9.43
N ILE A 224 6.96 13.49 -9.43
CA ILE A 224 7.76 12.39 -8.84
C ILE A 224 8.14 11.32 -9.87
N ASN A 225 7.73 11.52 -11.13
CA ASN A 225 7.91 10.60 -12.26
C ASN A 225 8.86 11.19 -13.33
N ASP A 226 9.82 12.01 -12.91
CA ASP A 226 10.80 12.66 -13.79
C ASP A 226 12.16 11.95 -13.71
N ASP A 227 12.61 11.36 -14.81
CA ASP A 227 13.91 10.67 -14.87
C ASP A 227 15.11 11.63 -14.83
N THR A 228 14.92 12.92 -15.12
CA THR A 228 16.01 13.91 -15.01
C THR A 228 16.39 14.19 -13.55
N VAL A 229 15.41 14.05 -12.65
CA VAL A 229 15.57 14.21 -11.20
C VAL A 229 15.73 12.86 -10.51
N PHE A 230 14.93 11.87 -10.91
CA PHE A 230 14.83 10.55 -10.30
C PHE A 230 15.18 9.48 -11.33
N SER A 231 16.45 9.41 -11.73
CA SER A 231 16.93 8.51 -12.78
C SER A 231 16.41 7.07 -12.61
N GLY A 232 15.69 6.58 -13.63
CA GLY A 232 15.11 5.24 -13.67
C GLY A 232 13.72 5.09 -13.03
N VAL A 233 13.11 6.16 -12.51
CA VAL A 233 11.76 6.10 -11.95
C VAL A 233 10.70 5.73 -13.00
N LYS A 234 10.83 6.21 -14.24
CA LYS A 234 9.89 5.83 -15.31
C LYS A 234 10.01 4.36 -15.67
N LYS A 235 11.21 3.77 -15.59
CA LYS A 235 11.39 2.31 -15.76
C LYS A 235 10.66 1.52 -14.67
N ASN A 236 10.70 1.99 -13.42
CA ASN A 236 9.90 1.39 -12.35
C ASN A 236 8.39 1.50 -12.65
N GLN A 237 7.94 2.66 -13.13
CA GLN A 237 6.54 2.88 -13.51
C GLN A 237 6.09 1.96 -14.65
N GLN A 238 6.92 1.82 -15.69
CA GLN A 238 6.67 0.93 -16.84
C GLN A 238 6.54 -0.52 -16.37
N LEU A 239 7.42 -0.98 -15.47
CA LEU A 239 7.32 -2.30 -14.87
C LEU A 239 5.98 -2.48 -14.13
N LEU A 240 5.56 -1.52 -13.31
CA LEU A 240 4.31 -1.61 -12.56
C LEU A 240 3.07 -1.68 -13.46
N ARG A 241 3.13 -1.08 -14.66
CA ARG A 241 2.07 -1.13 -15.68
C ARG A 241 2.10 -2.41 -16.52
N SER A 242 3.19 -3.17 -16.50
CA SER A 242 3.36 -4.32 -17.36
C SER A 242 2.48 -5.50 -16.91
N TRP A 243 2.02 -6.28 -17.89
CA TRP A 243 1.24 -7.48 -17.62
C TRP A 243 2.09 -8.51 -16.88
N GLU A 244 3.36 -8.63 -17.25
CA GLU A 244 4.35 -9.55 -16.66
C GLU A 244 4.54 -9.30 -15.17
N TRP A 245 4.37 -8.05 -14.72
CA TRP A 245 4.42 -7.71 -13.31
C TRP A 245 3.08 -7.94 -12.61
N THR A 246 2.02 -7.30 -13.08
CA THR A 246 0.72 -7.31 -12.39
C THR A 246 0.10 -8.71 -12.39
N PHE A 247 0.12 -9.39 -13.54
CA PHE A 247 -0.47 -10.72 -13.73
C PHE A 247 0.59 -11.82 -13.79
N GLY A 248 1.71 -11.58 -14.47
CA GLY A 248 2.76 -12.58 -14.70
C GLY A 248 3.52 -13.03 -13.45
N LYS A 249 3.44 -12.27 -12.35
CA LYS A 249 3.98 -12.67 -11.04
C LYS A 249 3.02 -13.49 -10.18
N THR A 250 1.84 -13.82 -10.69
CA THR A 250 0.88 -14.69 -9.99
C THR A 250 1.47 -16.09 -9.84
N PRO A 251 1.51 -16.67 -8.62
CA PRO A 251 1.90 -18.07 -8.41
C PRO A 251 1.05 -19.01 -9.26
N LYS A 252 1.59 -20.18 -9.61
CA LYS A 252 0.85 -21.22 -10.34
C LYS A 252 -0.47 -21.54 -9.62
N PHE A 253 -1.57 -21.61 -10.38
CA PHE A 253 -2.88 -21.93 -9.85
C PHE A 253 -3.72 -22.72 -10.85
N GLU A 254 -4.78 -23.34 -10.34
CA GLU A 254 -5.82 -23.99 -11.14
C GLU A 254 -7.11 -23.17 -11.05
N ILE A 255 -7.82 -23.08 -12.17
CA ILE A 255 -9.13 -22.46 -12.26
C ILE A 255 -10.14 -23.47 -12.82
N SER A 256 -11.35 -23.46 -12.25
CA SER A 256 -12.44 -24.34 -12.67
C SER A 256 -13.45 -23.56 -13.52
N PHE A 257 -13.77 -24.12 -14.68
CA PHE A 257 -14.82 -23.70 -15.60
C PHE A 257 -15.91 -24.78 -15.66
N LYS A 258 -17.05 -24.45 -16.27
CA LYS A 258 -18.10 -25.45 -16.53
C LYS A 258 -17.60 -26.62 -17.38
N ALA A 259 -16.72 -26.35 -18.36
CA ALA A 259 -16.17 -27.35 -19.27
C ALA A 259 -15.04 -28.20 -18.66
N GLY A 260 -14.47 -27.79 -17.53
CA GLY A 260 -13.34 -28.46 -16.90
C GLY A 260 -12.39 -27.48 -16.23
N LYS A 261 -11.16 -27.93 -15.96
CA LYS A 261 -10.11 -27.18 -15.27
C LYS A 261 -9.01 -26.71 -16.23
N ALA A 262 -8.41 -25.56 -15.92
CA ALA A 262 -7.21 -25.07 -16.56
C ALA A 262 -6.10 -24.78 -15.53
N THR A 263 -4.86 -25.13 -15.87
CA THR A 263 -3.66 -24.76 -15.10
C THR A 263 -3.05 -23.49 -15.68
N VAL A 264 -2.77 -22.52 -14.82
CA VAL A 264 -2.25 -21.21 -15.19
C VAL A 264 -0.93 -20.96 -14.47
N GLU A 265 0.08 -20.58 -15.22
CA GLU A 265 1.42 -20.26 -14.71
C GLU A 265 1.89 -18.92 -15.27
N ALA A 266 2.35 -18.02 -14.40
CA ALA A 266 2.70 -16.66 -14.78
C ALA A 266 1.59 -15.96 -15.57
N GLY A 267 0.33 -16.21 -15.18
CA GLY A 267 -0.88 -15.69 -15.85
C GLY A 267 -1.15 -16.27 -17.24
N ILE A 268 -0.38 -17.26 -17.70
CA ILE A 268 -0.53 -17.89 -19.01
C ILE A 268 -1.19 -19.25 -18.83
N ILE A 269 -2.17 -19.58 -19.67
CA ILE A 269 -2.84 -20.88 -19.67
C ILE A 269 -1.84 -21.92 -20.20
N ARG A 270 -1.52 -22.95 -19.41
CA ARG A 270 -0.53 -23.98 -19.77
C ARG A 270 -1.16 -25.31 -20.15
N SER A 271 -2.28 -25.66 -19.52
CA SER A 271 -3.03 -26.86 -19.85
C SER A 271 -4.50 -26.67 -19.51
N CYS A 272 -5.37 -27.35 -20.26
CA CYS A 272 -6.80 -27.46 -20.01
C CYS A 272 -7.21 -28.93 -20.10
N SER A 273 -8.25 -29.29 -19.35
CA SER A 273 -8.91 -30.61 -19.45
C SER A 273 -10.03 -30.65 -20.50
N PHE A 274 -10.25 -29.53 -21.18
CA PHE A 274 -11.20 -29.35 -22.27
C PHE A 274 -10.49 -28.78 -23.50
N LYS A 275 -11.11 -28.95 -24.67
CA LYS A 275 -10.58 -28.42 -25.93
C LYS A 275 -10.68 -26.89 -25.91
N THR A 276 -9.58 -26.22 -26.23
CA THR A 276 -9.52 -24.75 -26.36
C THR A 276 -8.30 -24.37 -27.20
N ASP A 277 -8.37 -23.24 -27.89
CA ASP A 277 -7.26 -22.60 -28.61
C ASP A 277 -6.44 -21.66 -27.71
N MET A 278 -6.84 -21.49 -26.44
CA MET A 278 -6.23 -20.55 -25.50
C MET A 278 -4.94 -21.04 -24.82
N ILE A 279 -4.46 -22.25 -25.15
CA ILE A 279 -3.19 -22.75 -24.62
C ILE A 279 -2.05 -21.80 -25.04
N ASN A 280 -1.18 -21.47 -24.08
CA ASN A 280 -0.10 -20.48 -24.18
C ASN A 280 -0.56 -19.03 -24.37
N GLN A 281 -1.84 -18.72 -24.22
CA GLN A 281 -2.36 -17.36 -24.20
C GLN A 281 -2.45 -16.80 -22.77
N ARG A 282 -2.47 -15.47 -22.65
CA ARG A 282 -2.72 -14.78 -21.37
C ARG A 282 -4.13 -15.14 -20.90
N LEU A 283 -4.27 -15.49 -19.62
CA LEU A 283 -5.57 -15.70 -19.01
C LEU A 283 -6.37 -14.38 -19.08
N PRO A 284 -7.57 -14.39 -19.70
CA PRO A 284 -8.46 -13.24 -19.73
C PRO A 284 -8.73 -12.64 -18.36
N LYS A 285 -9.00 -11.33 -18.32
CA LYS A 285 -9.51 -10.68 -17.13
C LYS A 285 -10.95 -11.11 -16.83
N VAL A 286 -11.73 -11.37 -17.89
CA VAL A 286 -13.11 -11.87 -17.82
C VAL A 286 -13.08 -13.37 -18.09
N LEU A 287 -13.31 -14.17 -17.04
CA LEU A 287 -13.13 -15.62 -17.12
C LEU A 287 -14.21 -16.32 -17.96
N ASP A 288 -15.36 -15.67 -18.17
CA ASP A 288 -16.44 -16.17 -19.03
C ASP A 288 -16.05 -16.20 -20.51
N GLU A 289 -14.95 -15.51 -20.91
CA GLU A 289 -14.40 -15.57 -22.27
C GLU A 289 -13.76 -16.92 -22.58
N ILE A 290 -13.50 -17.75 -21.57
CA ILE A 290 -12.92 -19.09 -21.72
C ILE A 290 -14.09 -20.07 -21.90
N SER A 291 -14.73 -19.96 -23.06
CA SER A 291 -15.75 -20.91 -23.52
C SER A 291 -15.08 -22.05 -24.29
N ALA A 292 -15.68 -23.25 -24.20
CA ALA A 292 -15.31 -24.43 -24.98
C ALA A 292 -15.47 -24.21 -26.50
#